data_AF-A0A147ED23-F1
#
_entry.id   AF-A0A147ED23-F1
#
_cell.length_a   1.000
_cell.length_b   1.000
_cell.length_c   1.000
_cell.angle_alpha   90.00
_cell.angle_beta   90.00
_cell.angle_gamma   90.00
#
_symmetry.space_group_name_H-M   'P 1'
#
loop_
_entity.id
_entity.type
_entity.pdbx_description
1 polymer ?
#
loop_
_entity_poly.entity_id
_entity_poly.type
_entity_poly.pdbx_seq_one_letter_code
_entity_poly.pdbx_strand_id
1 'polypeptide(L)'
;GPTSALAKYFAIPAERVIVLHDDLDLPFDTVKLKQGGGHGGHNGLRDIAKALGTPAFLRVRVGIGRPPGQQDPADFVLKPFATSERGTLPVLLEDAADAVEALVDEGLLAAQQRFHGRSAQ
;
A
#
# COMPACT_ATOMS: atom_id res chain seq x y z
N GLY A 1 10.26 -16.94 1.66
CA GLY A 1 9.50 -16.41 0.50
C GLY A 1 10.32 -15.38 -0.25
N PRO A 2 9.81 -14.88 -1.39
CA PRO A 2 10.56 -14.04 -2.32
C PRO A 2 11.11 -12.76 -1.68
N THR A 3 10.32 -12.06 -0.86
CA THR A 3 10.75 -10.84 -0.15
C THR A 3 11.96 -11.09 0.76
N SER A 4 11.90 -12.14 1.60
CA SER A 4 13.02 -12.48 2.50
C SER A 4 14.28 -12.87 1.73
N ALA A 5 14.14 -13.58 0.61
CA ALA A 5 15.27 -14.02 -0.20
C ALA A 5 16.01 -12.82 -0.81
N LEU A 6 15.28 -11.90 -1.45
CA LEU A 6 15.86 -10.70 -2.06
C LEU A 6 16.45 -9.75 -1.01
N ALA A 7 15.72 -9.45 0.06
CA ALA A 7 16.20 -8.55 1.11
C ALA A 7 17.49 -9.05 1.77
N LYS A 8 17.59 -10.36 2.04
CA LYS A 8 18.81 -10.98 2.58
C LYS A 8 19.95 -10.99 1.58
N TYR A 9 19.68 -11.36 0.33
CA TYR A 9 20.71 -11.45 -0.71
C TYR A 9 21.38 -10.09 -0.96
N PHE A 10 20.59 -9.02 -1.04
CA PHE A 10 21.08 -7.67 -1.25
C PHE A 10 21.41 -6.90 0.04
N ALA A 11 21.31 -7.55 1.21
CA ALA A 11 21.50 -6.93 2.53
C ALA A 11 20.69 -5.63 2.71
N ILE A 12 19.44 -5.62 2.26
CA ILE A 12 18.56 -4.45 2.35
C ILE A 12 17.84 -4.46 3.71
N PRO A 13 18.04 -3.43 4.55
CA PRO A 13 17.31 -3.31 5.81
C PRO A 13 15.84 -2.95 5.57
N ALA A 14 14.96 -3.27 6.52
CA ALA A 14 13.51 -3.12 6.35
C ALA A 14 13.08 -1.67 6.08
N GLU A 15 13.79 -0.69 6.63
CA GLU A 15 13.54 0.74 6.45
C GLU A 15 13.77 1.20 5.00
N ARG A 16 14.51 0.41 4.20
CA ARG A 16 14.74 0.62 2.77
C ARG A 16 13.83 -0.24 1.88
N VAL A 17 12.82 -0.88 2.47
CA VAL A 17 11.79 -1.61 1.72
C VAL A 17 10.52 -0.76 1.69
N ILE A 18 9.99 -0.56 0.49
CA ILE A 18 8.68 0.07 0.26
C ILE A 18 7.70 -1.03 -0.17
N VAL A 19 6.57 -1.12 0.52
CA VAL A 19 5.50 -2.09 0.23
C VAL A 19 4.28 -1.35 -0.29
N LEU A 20 3.92 -1.59 -1.55
CA LEU A 20 2.64 -1.16 -2.12
C LEU A 20 1.61 -2.24 -1.82
N HIS A 21 0.44 -1.86 -1.29
CA HIS A 21 -0.62 -2.81 -1.01
C HIS A 21 -1.99 -2.13 -1.07
N ASP A 22 -3.04 -2.94 -1.30
CA ASP A 22 -4.43 -2.52 -1.17
C ASP A 22 -4.81 -2.30 0.30
N ASP A 23 -5.69 -1.34 0.53
CA ASP A 23 -6.12 -0.96 1.87
C ASP A 23 -7.63 -0.70 1.92
N LEU A 24 -8.33 -1.57 2.65
CA LEU A 24 -9.78 -1.52 2.83
C LEU A 24 -10.23 -0.35 3.70
N ASP A 25 -9.35 0.19 4.55
CA ASP A 25 -9.68 1.28 5.46
C ASP A 25 -9.56 2.65 4.80
N LEU A 26 -9.03 2.70 3.56
CA LEU A 26 -8.97 3.90 2.75
C LEU A 26 -10.08 3.88 1.69
N PRO A 27 -10.78 5.00 1.46
CA PRO A 27 -11.71 5.12 0.33
C PRO A 27 -11.04 4.74 -0.99
N PHE A 28 -11.82 4.26 -1.95
CA PHE A 28 -11.32 4.05 -3.31
C PHE A 28 -10.69 5.35 -3.84
N ASP A 29 -9.67 5.22 -4.68
CA ASP A 29 -8.94 6.35 -5.26
C ASP A 29 -8.19 7.22 -4.23
N THR A 30 -7.72 6.61 -3.13
CA THR A 30 -6.93 7.29 -2.10
C THR A 30 -5.54 6.67 -1.99
N VAL A 31 -4.49 7.51 -2.01
CA VAL A 31 -3.12 7.08 -1.69
C VAL A 31 -2.70 7.66 -0.34
N LYS A 32 -2.26 6.81 0.59
CA LYS A 32 -1.62 7.25 1.84
C LYS A 32 -0.30 6.56 2.07
N LEU A 33 0.63 7.31 2.62
CA LEU A 33 1.99 6.87 2.93
C LEU A 33 2.19 6.71 4.42
N LYS A 34 2.87 5.64 4.83
CA LYS A 34 3.13 5.35 6.25
C LYS A 34 4.43 4.55 6.42
N GLN A 35 5.09 4.70 7.56
CA GLN A 35 6.08 3.73 8.04
C GLN A 35 5.49 2.89 9.18
N GLY A 36 5.76 1.60 9.18
CA GLY A 36 5.35 0.74 10.29
C GLY A 36 3.85 0.50 10.40
N GLY A 37 3.41 0.12 11.61
CA GLY A 37 2.02 -0.19 11.94
C GLY A 37 1.68 -1.68 11.86
N GLY A 38 0.48 -2.04 12.33
CA GLY A 38 -0.03 -3.41 12.22
C GLY A 38 -0.33 -3.83 10.78
N HIS A 39 -0.57 -5.12 10.56
CA HIS A 39 -0.95 -5.64 9.24
C HIS A 39 -2.45 -5.51 8.94
N GLY A 40 -3.30 -5.11 9.90
CA GLY A 40 -4.73 -4.83 9.66
C GLY A 40 -5.51 -6.01 9.08
N GLY A 41 -5.17 -7.25 9.46
CA GLY A 41 -5.73 -8.47 8.86
C GLY A 41 -5.16 -8.86 7.48
N HIS A 42 -4.37 -8.00 6.83
CA HIS A 42 -3.76 -8.26 5.52
C HIS A 42 -2.69 -9.37 5.61
N ASN A 43 -2.94 -10.50 4.96
CA ASN A 43 -2.07 -11.68 5.00
C ASN A 43 -0.67 -11.40 4.44
N GLY A 44 -0.57 -10.71 3.31
CA GLY A 44 0.71 -10.32 2.71
C GLY A 44 1.59 -9.45 3.62
N LEU A 45 1.05 -8.39 4.24
CA LEU A 45 1.79 -7.56 5.19
C LEU A 45 2.29 -8.34 6.40
N ARG A 46 1.49 -9.29 6.93
CA ARG A 46 1.91 -10.17 8.02
C ARG A 46 3.11 -11.02 7.62
N ASP A 47 3.08 -11.61 6.42
CA ASP A 47 4.15 -12.44 5.91
C ASP A 47 5.42 -11.64 5.58
N ILE A 48 5.29 -10.42 5.05
CA ILE A 48 6.41 -9.51 4.82
C ILE A 48 7.06 -9.09 6.15
N ALA A 49 6.27 -8.69 7.14
CA ALA A 49 6.80 -8.32 8.47
C ALA A 49 7.57 -9.49 9.11
N LYS A 50 7.03 -10.72 9.00
CA LYS A 50 7.73 -11.93 9.44
C LYS A 50 9.02 -12.17 8.64
N ALA A 51 8.99 -11.96 7.33
CA ALA A 51 10.14 -12.16 6.44
C ALA A 51 11.29 -11.18 6.70
N LEU A 52 10.97 -9.94 7.09
CA LEU A 52 11.91 -8.87 7.41
C LEU A 52 12.27 -8.82 8.90
N GLY A 53 11.56 -9.54 9.76
CA GLY A 53 11.75 -9.53 11.21
C GLY A 53 11.20 -8.30 11.92
N THR A 54 10.57 -7.37 11.19
CA THR A 54 10.02 -6.12 11.72
C THR A 54 8.91 -5.60 10.80
N PRO A 55 7.88 -4.92 11.35
CA PRO A 55 6.90 -4.20 10.54
C PRO A 55 7.39 -2.81 10.07
N ALA A 56 8.59 -2.36 10.46
CA ALA A 56 9.11 -0.98 10.31
C ALA A 56 9.54 -0.57 8.87
N PHE A 57 8.91 -1.16 7.86
CA PHE A 57 9.09 -0.78 6.45
C PHE A 57 8.13 0.34 6.03
N LEU A 58 8.45 1.00 4.91
CA LEU A 58 7.61 2.02 4.28
C LEU A 58 6.44 1.37 3.53
N ARG A 59 5.30 2.05 3.49
CA ARG A 59 4.06 1.57 2.87
C ARG A 59 3.44 2.64 2.00
N VAL A 60 3.09 2.26 0.78
CA VAL A 60 2.17 2.99 -0.09
C VAL A 60 0.85 2.24 -0.02
N ARG A 61 -0.13 2.84 0.64
CA ARG A 61 -1.45 2.26 0.90
C ARG A 61 -2.39 2.76 -0.18
N VAL A 62 -2.86 1.85 -1.02
CA VAL A 62 -3.76 2.13 -2.15
C VAL A 62 -5.18 1.79 -1.74
N GLY A 63 -6.04 2.79 -1.63
CA GLY A 63 -7.40 2.63 -1.15
C GLY A 63 -8.27 1.90 -2.15
N ILE A 64 -8.92 0.84 -1.68
CA ILE A 64 -9.89 0.06 -2.45
C ILE A 64 -11.30 0.15 -1.85
N GLY A 65 -11.47 0.88 -0.75
CA GLY A 65 -12.72 0.99 -0.02
C GLY A 65 -13.10 -0.30 0.72
N ARG A 66 -14.24 -0.26 1.40
CA ARG A 66 -14.81 -1.44 2.06
C ARG A 66 -15.88 -2.08 1.17
N PRO A 67 -16.08 -3.40 1.28
CA PRO A 67 -17.22 -4.05 0.65
C PRO A 67 -18.54 -3.37 1.06
N PRO A 68 -19.49 -3.18 0.13
CA PRO A 68 -20.82 -2.73 0.49
C PRO A 68 -21.56 -3.82 1.30
N GLY A 69 -22.24 -3.40 2.37
CA GLY A 69 -23.06 -4.31 3.20
C GLY A 69 -22.23 -5.28 4.05
N GLN A 70 -22.67 -6.55 4.10
CA GLN A 70 -22.13 -7.59 4.98
C GLN A 70 -21.20 -8.58 4.24
N GLN A 71 -20.66 -8.22 3.08
CA GLN A 71 -19.75 -9.09 2.33
C GLN A 71 -18.42 -9.29 3.09
N ASP A 72 -17.89 -10.51 3.06
CA ASP A 72 -16.58 -10.82 3.64
C ASP A 72 -15.46 -10.00 2.93
N PRO A 73 -14.63 -9.26 3.69
CA PRO A 73 -13.45 -8.59 3.16
C PRO A 73 -12.54 -9.47 2.30
N ALA A 74 -12.36 -10.75 2.66
CA ALA A 74 -11.53 -11.68 1.91
C ALA A 74 -12.08 -11.94 0.50
N ASP A 75 -13.41 -12.05 0.37
CA ASP A 75 -14.06 -12.21 -0.93
C ASP A 75 -14.01 -10.91 -1.74
N PHE A 76 -14.02 -9.75 -1.08
CA PHE A 76 -13.98 -8.45 -1.75
C PHE A 76 -12.65 -8.19 -2.45
N VAL A 77 -11.52 -8.42 -1.77
CA VAL A 77 -10.19 -8.17 -2.34
C VAL A 77 -9.84 -9.11 -3.50
N LEU A 78 -10.55 -10.22 -3.64
CA LEU A 78 -10.38 -11.19 -4.73
C LEU A 78 -11.27 -10.90 -5.95
N LYS A 79 -12.22 -9.96 -5.85
CA LYS A 79 -13.09 -9.58 -6.96
C LYS A 79 -12.40 -8.60 -7.91
N PRO A 80 -12.74 -8.63 -9.21
CA PRO A 80 -12.30 -7.59 -10.13
C PRO A 80 -12.96 -6.25 -9.78
N PHE A 81 -12.24 -5.15 -10.02
CA PHE A 81 -12.80 -3.80 -9.96
C PHE A 81 -14.01 -3.64 -10.90
N ALA A 82 -14.99 -2.89 -10.43
CA ALA A 82 -16.21 -2.55 -11.16
C ALA A 82 -15.91 -1.66 -12.37
N THR A 83 -16.81 -1.64 -13.35
CA THR A 83 -16.63 -0.84 -14.59
C THR A 83 -16.42 0.65 -14.30
N SER A 84 -17.10 1.19 -13.28
CA SER A 84 -16.93 2.58 -12.84
C SER A 84 -15.54 2.86 -12.26
N GLU A 85 -14.97 1.90 -11.53
CA GLU A 85 -13.65 2.02 -10.90
C GLU A 85 -12.51 1.88 -11.92
N ARG A 86 -12.71 1.03 -12.95
CA ARG A 86 -11.71 0.79 -14.00
C ARG A 86 -11.30 2.04 -14.75
N GLY A 87 -12.18 3.04 -14.86
CA GLY A 87 -11.85 4.33 -15.47
C GLY A 87 -10.86 5.15 -14.64
N THR A 88 -10.90 5.01 -13.32
CA THR A 88 -10.05 5.73 -12.37
C THR A 88 -8.73 5.01 -12.10
N LEU A 89 -8.69 3.68 -12.25
CA LEU A 89 -7.50 2.87 -11.98
C LEU A 89 -6.19 3.38 -12.61
N PRO A 90 -6.14 3.82 -13.89
CA PRO A 90 -4.90 4.32 -14.47
C PRO A 90 -4.30 5.50 -13.67
N VAL A 91 -5.14 6.46 -13.27
CA VAL A 91 -4.73 7.63 -12.49
C VAL A 91 -4.33 7.22 -11.07
N LEU A 92 -5.08 6.33 -10.43
CA LEU A 92 -4.75 5.81 -9.11
C LEU A 92 -3.39 5.10 -9.10
N LEU A 93 -3.10 4.31 -10.14
CA LEU A 93 -1.84 3.59 -10.26
C LEU A 93 -0.67 4.53 -10.57
N GLU A 94 -0.90 5.58 -11.35
CA GLU A 94 0.08 6.65 -11.59
C GLU A 94 0.38 7.40 -10.29
N ASP A 95 -0.64 7.81 -9.53
CA ASP A 95 -0.47 8.44 -8.23
C ASP A 95 0.26 7.54 -7.22
N ALA A 96 0.01 6.23 -7.25
CA ALA A 96 0.75 5.28 -6.42
C ALA A 96 2.22 5.14 -6.84
N ALA A 97 2.51 5.19 -8.14
CA ALA A 97 3.88 5.15 -8.67
C ALA A 97 4.64 6.43 -8.31
N ASP A 98 4.04 7.60 -8.54
CA ASP A 98 4.61 8.90 -8.15
C ASP A 98 4.89 8.95 -6.63
N ALA A 99 4.03 8.33 -5.82
CA ALA A 99 4.22 8.25 -4.38
C ALA A 99 5.42 7.39 -3.99
N VAL A 100 5.73 6.34 -4.76
CA VAL A 100 6.97 5.55 -4.57
C VAL A 100 8.18 6.39 -4.93
N GLU A 101 8.16 7.07 -6.06
CA GLU A 101 9.26 7.94 -6.51
C GLU A 101 9.55 9.03 -5.48
N ALA A 102 8.51 9.73 -4.99
CA ALA A 102 8.65 10.73 -3.95
C ALA A 102 9.21 10.17 -2.63
N LEU A 103 8.86 8.92 -2.26
CA LEU A 103 9.45 8.27 -1.08
C LEU A 103 10.96 8.02 -1.26
N VAL A 104 11.39 7.69 -2.47
CA VAL A 104 12.80 7.43 -2.80
C VAL A 104 13.60 8.73 -2.86
N ASP A 105 13.06 9.76 -3.51
CA ASP A 105 13.78 10.99 -3.83
C ASP A 105 13.69 12.05 -2.72
N GLU A 106 12.51 12.19 -2.09
CA GLU A 106 12.20 13.29 -1.16
C GLU A 106 12.06 12.81 0.30
N GLY A 107 11.84 11.51 0.49
CA GLY A 107 11.61 10.90 1.79
C GLY A 107 10.19 11.04 2.32
N LEU A 108 9.89 10.35 3.43
CA LEU A 108 8.53 10.14 3.91
C LEU A 108 7.76 11.44 4.21
N LEU A 109 8.38 12.40 4.90
CA LEU A 109 7.68 13.60 5.35
C LEU A 109 7.20 14.47 4.17
N ALA A 110 8.08 14.73 3.20
CA ALA A 110 7.76 15.50 2.00
C ALA A 110 6.72 14.78 1.13
N ALA A 111 6.91 13.47 0.91
CA ALA A 111 5.95 12.66 0.18
C ALA A 111 4.57 12.68 0.87
N GLN A 112 4.51 12.56 2.20
CA GLN A 112 3.23 12.66 2.92
C GLN A 112 2.53 14.00 2.70
N GLN A 113 3.26 15.11 2.76
CA GLN A 113 2.67 16.45 2.51
C GLN A 113 2.06 16.56 1.11
N ARG A 114 2.72 15.98 0.10
CA ARG A 114 2.25 15.99 -1.29
C ARG A 114 1.00 15.14 -1.50
N PHE A 115 0.98 13.91 -0.99
CA PHE A 115 -0.09 12.95 -1.30
C PHE A 115 -1.24 12.98 -0.29
N HIS A 116 -1.03 13.42 0.95
CA HIS A 116 -2.10 13.37 1.96
C HIS A 116 -3.08 14.52 1.88
N GLY A 117 -2.70 15.64 1.24
CA GLY A 117 -3.55 16.81 1.04
C GLY A 117 -4.53 16.68 -0.13
N ARG A 118 -4.37 15.67 -0.98
CA ARG A 118 -5.33 15.33 -2.03
C ARG A 118 -6.50 14.59 -1.38
N SER A 119 -7.67 15.22 -1.32
CA SER A 119 -8.91 14.53 -0.95
C SER A 119 -9.40 13.73 -2.16
N ALA A 120 -9.90 12.50 -1.93
CA ALA A 120 -10.61 11.74 -2.95
C ALA A 120 -11.79 12.59 -3.49
N GLN A 121 -11.93 12.65 -4.82
CA GLN A 121 -13.01 13.38 -5.48
C GLN A 121 -14.32 12.61 -5.44
#